data_AF-A0A3B8WM11-F1
#
_entry.id   AF-A0A3B8WM11-F1
#
_cell.length_a   1.000
_cell.length_b   1.000
_cell.length_c   1.000
_cell.angle_alpha   90.00
_cell.angle_beta   90.00
_cell.angle_gamma   90.00
#
_symmetry.space_group_name_H-M   'P 1'
#
loop_
_entity.id
_entity.type
_entity.pdbx_description
1 polymer ?
#
loop_
_entity_poly.entity_id
_entity_poly.type
_entity_poly.pdbx_seq_one_letter_code
_entity_poly.pdbx_strand_id
1 'polypeptide(L)'
;MKYYRRESYLKKIRGFYDEAEIIKVITGVRRCGKSSLMQTIADEISEKGIAAENIIYLNLDKRGYRSVKTPEQLEKLIDENSKASGLKYL
;
A
#
# COMPACT_ATOMS: atom_id res chain seq x y z
N MET A 1 6.96 -14.95 -4.95
CA MET A 1 8.11 -14.75 -4.05
C MET A 1 7.54 -14.46 -2.67
N LYS A 2 7.91 -15.21 -1.62
CA LYS A 2 7.34 -15.05 -0.27
C LYS A 2 8.19 -14.08 0.55
N TYR A 3 7.62 -12.97 1.01
CA TYR A 3 8.33 -12.03 1.88
C TYR A 3 8.36 -12.53 3.33
N TYR A 4 9.44 -12.22 4.04
CA TYR A 4 9.54 -12.53 5.47
C TYR A 4 8.68 -11.56 6.28
N ARG A 5 7.76 -12.08 7.10
CA ARG A 5 6.88 -11.27 7.96
C ARG A 5 7.65 -10.73 9.16
N ARG A 6 7.73 -9.41 9.24
CA ARG A 6 8.42 -8.70 10.33
C ARG A 6 7.44 -8.39 11.45
N GLU A 7 7.17 -9.37 12.30
CA GLU A 7 6.06 -9.28 13.26
C GLU A 7 6.10 -8.09 14.21
N SER A 8 7.28 -7.69 14.67
CA SER A 8 7.44 -6.53 15.54
C SER A 8 6.98 -5.21 14.91
N TYR A 9 6.99 -5.13 13.57
CA TYR A 9 6.48 -3.98 12.81
C TYR A 9 5.00 -4.18 12.45
N LEU A 10 4.61 -5.37 11.99
CA LEU A 10 3.23 -5.68 11.60
C LEU A 10 2.27 -5.51 12.78
N LYS A 11 2.63 -6.01 13.97
CA LYS A 11 1.84 -5.86 15.20
C LYS A 11 1.49 -4.41 15.53
N LYS A 12 2.35 -3.45 15.18
CA LYS A 12 2.11 -2.02 15.42
C LYS A 12 1.11 -1.40 14.45
N ILE A 13 0.99 -1.96 13.24
CA ILE A 13 0.19 -1.36 12.15
C ILE A 13 -1.16 -2.07 11.99
N ARG A 14 -1.28 -3.35 12.37
CA ARG A 14 -2.51 -4.17 12.22
C ARG A 14 -3.78 -3.51 12.74
N GLY A 15 -3.71 -2.82 13.88
CA GLY A 15 -4.87 -2.13 14.46
C GLY A 15 -5.44 -1.03 13.55
N PHE A 16 -4.63 -0.51 12.63
CA PHE A 16 -4.97 0.61 11.77
C PHE A 16 -5.27 0.20 10.33
N TYR A 17 -5.27 -1.10 9.98
CA TYR A 17 -5.45 -1.54 8.59
C TYR A 17 -6.76 -1.01 7.98
N ASP A 18 -7.84 -1.06 8.76
CA ASP A 18 -9.18 -0.71 8.30
C ASP A 18 -9.55 0.75 8.60
N GLU A 19 -8.62 1.54 9.15
CA GLU A 19 -8.82 2.97 9.44
C GLU A 19 -8.57 3.83 8.19
N ALA A 20 -9.61 4.04 7.37
CA ALA A 20 -9.54 4.80 6.12
C ALA A 20 -9.22 6.30 6.28
N GLU A 21 -9.46 6.87 7.46
CA GLU A 21 -9.24 8.30 7.72
C GLU A 21 -7.79 8.64 8.09
N ILE A 22 -6.93 7.63 8.24
CA ILE A 22 -5.53 7.81 8.65
C ILE A 22 -4.56 7.36 7.57
N ILE A 23 -3.60 8.24 7.25
CA ILE A 23 -2.44 7.93 6.40
C ILE A 23 -1.32 7.31 7.25
N LYS A 24 -0.88 6.10 6.89
CA LYS A 24 0.20 5.39 7.59
C LYS A 24 1.50 5.64 6.86
N VAL A 25 2.42 6.39 7.48
CA VAL A 25 3.72 6.72 6.86
C VAL A 25 4.80 5.77 7.39
N ILE A 26 5.39 4.96 6.51
CA ILE A 26 6.53 4.08 6.84
C ILE A 26 7.83 4.77 6.39
N THR A 27 8.63 5.25 7.34
CA THR A 27 9.91 5.92 7.07
C THR A 27 11.12 4.99 7.29
N GLY A 28 12.29 5.40 6.80
CA GLY A 28 13.55 4.69 7.03
C GLY A 28 14.52 4.78 5.84
N VAL A 29 15.76 4.36 6.06
CA VAL A 29 16.84 4.45 5.06
C VAL A 29 16.59 3.61 3.80
N ARG A 30 17.26 3.94 2.69
CA ARG A 30 17.19 3.16 1.44
C ARG A 30 17.60 1.70 1.71
N ARG A 31 16.89 0.74 1.10
CA ARG A 31 17.09 -0.72 1.25
C ARG A 31 16.81 -1.32 2.64
N CYS A 32 16.14 -0.64 3.57
CA CYS A 32 15.74 -1.24 4.86
C CYS A 32 14.47 -2.14 4.80
N GLY A 33 13.94 -2.41 3.60
CA GLY A 33 12.80 -3.32 3.40
C GLY A 33 11.42 -2.68 3.56
N LYS A 34 11.26 -1.37 3.39
CA LYS A 34 9.94 -0.69 3.47
C LYS A 34 8.95 -1.24 2.44
N SER A 35 9.35 -1.34 1.17
CA SER A 35 8.49 -1.89 0.11
C SER A 35 8.12 -3.34 0.40
N SER A 36 9.05 -4.14 0.95
CA SER A 36 8.76 -5.51 1.41
C SER A 36 7.76 -5.54 2.56
N LEU A 37 7.84 -4.61 3.51
CA LEU A 37 6.88 -4.50 4.61
C LEU A 37 5.49 -4.11 4.09
N MET A 38 5.40 -3.15 3.15
CA MET A 38 4.13 -2.79 2.51
C MET A 38 3.52 -3.98 1.76
N GLN A 39 4.34 -4.77 1.06
CA GLN A 39 3.88 -6.00 0.40
C GLN A 39 3.33 -7.02 1.42
N THR A 40 4.01 -7.25 2.54
CA THR A 40 3.47 -8.13 3.59
C THR A 40 2.17 -7.63 4.22
N ILE A 41 1.95 -6.31 4.28
CA ILE A 41 0.68 -5.73 4.74
C ILE A 41 -0.42 -6.01 3.73
N ALA A 42 -0.16 -5.80 2.44
CA ALA A 42 -1.09 -6.12 1.36
C ALA A 42 -1.44 -7.62 1.34
N ASP A 43 -0.45 -8.50 1.54
CA ASP A 43 -0.66 -9.94 1.66
C ASP A 43 -1.60 -10.27 2.84
N GLU A 44 -1.40 -9.68 4.02
CA GLU A 44 -2.30 -9.91 5.18
C GLU A 44 -3.72 -9.40 4.94
N ILE A 45 -3.87 -8.27 4.24
CA ILE A 45 -5.18 -7.73 3.88
C ILE A 45 -5.89 -8.68 2.90
N SER A 46 -5.16 -9.20 1.91
CA SER A 46 -5.71 -10.19 0.97
C SER A 46 -6.08 -11.51 1.68
N GLU A 47 -5.26 -11.97 2.63
CA GLU A 47 -5.52 -13.17 3.43
C GLU A 47 -6.78 -13.05 4.32
N LYS A 48 -7.20 -11.83 4.68
CA LYS A 48 -8.49 -11.59 5.36
C LYS A 48 -9.71 -11.77 4.44
N GLY A 49 -9.51 -12.05 3.16
CA GLY A 49 -10.58 -12.22 2.17
C GLY A 49 -10.96 -10.94 1.42
N ILE A 50 -10.17 -9.87 1.53
CA ILE A 50 -10.37 -8.67 0.73
C ILE A 50 -9.99 -8.95 -0.72
N ALA A 51 -10.90 -8.60 -1.63
CA ALA A 51 -10.68 -8.76 -3.07
C ALA A 51 -9.49 -7.92 -3.54
N ALA A 52 -8.67 -8.48 -4.43
CA ALA A 52 -7.45 -7.83 -4.92
C ALA A 52 -7.72 -6.47 -5.60
N GLU A 53 -8.90 -6.29 -6.19
CA GLU A 53 -9.36 -5.02 -6.77
C GLU A 53 -9.51 -3.87 -5.76
N ASN A 54 -9.67 -4.20 -4.48
CA ASN A 54 -9.71 -3.22 -3.39
C ASN A 54 -8.31 -2.91 -2.83
N ILE A 55 -7.25 -3.57 -3.29
CA ILE A 55 -5.87 -3.38 -2.82
C ILE A 55 -5.06 -2.75 -3.95
N ILE A 56 -4.78 -1.46 -3.82
CA ILE A 56 -4.13 -0.64 -4.84
C ILE A 56 -2.66 -0.45 -4.46
N TYR A 57 -1.74 -0.99 -5.26
CA TYR A 57 -0.32 -0.84 -5.02
C TYR A 57 0.35 0.05 -6.08
N LEU A 58 0.77 1.26 -5.69
CA LEU A 58 1.42 2.22 -6.58
C LEU A 58 2.92 2.34 -6.28
N ASN A 59 3.76 1.71 -7.10
CA ASN A 59 5.22 1.88 -7.01
C ASN A 59 5.69 3.07 -7.85
N LEU A 60 5.69 4.28 -7.26
CA LEU A 60 6.05 5.52 -7.93
C LEU A 60 7.49 5.56 -8.50
N ASP A 61 8.39 4.67 -8.06
CA ASP A 61 9.74 4.55 -8.64
C ASP A 61 9.74 3.81 -10.00
N LYS A 62 8.65 3.13 -10.36
CA LYS A 62 8.53 2.40 -11.63
C LYS A 62 8.58 3.39 -12.80
N ARG A 63 9.23 2.98 -13.90
CA ARG A 63 9.43 3.81 -15.10
C ARG A 63 8.13 4.48 -15.61
N GLY A 64 7.00 3.79 -15.53
CA GLY A 64 5.69 4.31 -15.96
C GLY A 64 5.13 5.45 -15.12
N TYR A 65 5.62 5.66 -13.89
CA TYR A 65 5.12 6.69 -12.98
C TYR A 65 6.11 7.83 -12.75
N ARG A 66 7.24 7.87 -13.47
CA ARG A 66 8.25 8.95 -13.35
C ARG A 66 7.72 10.35 -13.65
N SER A 67 6.60 10.44 -14.38
CA SER A 67 5.93 11.69 -14.72
C SER A 67 5.02 12.21 -13.60
N VAL A 68 4.68 11.39 -12.60
CA VAL A 68 3.85 11.77 -11.46
C VAL A 68 4.72 12.58 -10.49
N LYS A 69 4.50 13.90 -10.49
CA LYS A 69 5.27 14.89 -9.73
C LYS A 69 4.39 15.89 -8.99
N THR A 70 3.10 15.95 -9.31
CA THR A 70 2.15 16.87 -8.68
C THR A 70 1.04 16.09 -7.96
N PRO A 71 0.39 16.68 -6.95
CA PRO A 71 -0.75 16.08 -6.27
C PRO A 71 -1.85 15.66 -7.25
N GLU A 72 -2.18 16.49 -8.23
CA GLU A 72 -3.27 16.25 -9.20
C GLU A 72 -2.96 15.03 -10.08
N GLN A 73 -1.68 14.80 -10.41
CA GLN A 73 -1.27 13.62 -11.16
C GLN A 73 -1.36 12.35 -10.32
N LEU A 74 -1.09 12.45 -9.02
CA LEU A 74 -1.23 11.32 -8.10
C LEU A 74 -2.72 11.00 -7.86
N GLU A 75 -3.54 12.01 -7.62
CA GLU A 75 -5.00 11.86 -7.48
C GLU A 75 -5.60 11.19 -8.69
N LYS A 76 -5.28 11.68 -9.90
CA LYS A 76 -5.73 11.05 -11.15
C LYS A 76 -5.31 9.58 -11.24
N LEU A 77 -4.07 9.26 -10.87
CA LEU A 77 -3.58 7.88 -10.88
C LEU A 77 -4.33 7.00 -9.87
N ILE A 78 -4.63 7.53 -8.69
CA ILE A 78 -5.42 6.82 -7.67
C ILE A 78 -6.83 6.56 -8.20
N ASP A 79 -7.51 7.56 -8.77
CA ASP A 79 -8.86 7.44 -9.31
C ASP A 79 -8.95 6.41 -10.44
N GLU A 80 -7.98 6.43 -11.36
CA GLU A 80 -7.90 5.46 -12.46
C GLU A 80 -7.76 4.00 -11.97
N ASN A 81 -7.15 3.79 -10.80
CA ASN A 81 -6.98 2.47 -10.19
C ASN A 81 -8.07 2.14 -9.15
N SER A 82 -8.88 3.12 -8.74
CA SER A 82 -9.88 3.01 -7.68
C SER A 82 -11.28 2.67 -8.20
N LYS A 83 -11.40 1.64 -9.04
CA LYS A 83 -12.67 1.27 -9.69
C LYS A 83 -13.57 0.35 -8.87
N ALA A 84 -13.04 -0.28 -7.84
CA ALA A 84 -13.78 -1.21 -7.00
C ALA A 84 -14.76 -0.49 -6.05
N SER A 85 -15.79 -1.21 -5.62
CA SER A 85 -16.76 -0.74 -4.61
C SER A 85 -16.30 -1.10 -3.20
N GLY A 86 -16.58 -0.22 -2.23
CA GLY A 86 -16.26 -0.45 -0.82
C GLY A 86 -14.92 0.16 -0.41
N LEU A 87 -14.37 -0.34 0.70
CA LEU A 87 -13.12 0.13 1.28
C LEU A 87 -11.94 -0.25 0.38
N LYS A 88 -11.10 0.75 0.07
CA LYS A 88 -9.89 0.58 -0.74
C LYS A 88 -8.66 0.77 0.15
N TYR A 89 -7.70 -0.11 0.00
CA TYR A 89 -6.41 -0.08 0.68
C TYR A 89 -5.37 0.41 -0.34
N LEU A 90 -4.75 1.55 -0.07
CA LEU A 90 -3.73 2.19 -0.91
C LEU A 90 -2.32 2.09 -0.29
#